data_AF-A0A1J8QBG8-F1
#
_entry.id   AF-A0A1J8QBG8-F1
#
_cell.length_a   1.000
_cell.length_b   1.000
_cell.length_c   1.000
_cell.angle_alpha   90.00
_cell.angle_beta   90.00
_cell.angle_gamma   90.00
#
_symmetry.space_group_name_H-M   'P 1'
#
loop_
_entity.id
_entity.type
_entity.pdbx_description
1 polymer ?
#
loop_
_entity_poly.entity_id
_entity_poly.type
_entity_poly.pdbx_seq_one_letter_code
_entity_poly.pdbx_strand_id
1 'polypeptide(L)'
;MHDLSDDRQTLVEGPWSLWTPQPGARMPKYIVRDVEGSEFTEKYVPTNLSVTELHHCIWELLSYNSGVALFLDGRIEDGAKLAALLSNHPAYFNNALVQIYPYVFRDGGEFAKMVSEFDPAASWKRTVAIVPVLSPDTLPTLARVGRQSLEYSALYKAGKDWISSMIDIDMRIFGLGFPLSGIGLGVDLSSGETHDLNGSLVTEPKIKAMFLWDRVLLDLVAWAKETHPLLAIIMTSITYSYSYDGKRYTNTFHTG
;
A
#
# COMPACT_ATOMS: atom_id res chain seq x y z
N MET A 1 11.34 6.32 2.41
CA MET A 1 11.87 6.05 1.06
C MET A 1 10.90 5.14 0.33
N HIS A 2 10.65 5.32 -0.96
CA HIS A 2 9.66 4.49 -1.69
C HIS A 2 10.24 3.19 -2.28
N ASP A 3 11.53 3.17 -2.65
CA ASP A 3 12.18 2.01 -3.24
C ASP A 3 12.99 1.21 -2.21
N LEU A 4 12.92 -0.13 -2.30
CA LEU A 4 13.66 -1.07 -1.44
C LEU A 4 15.15 -1.17 -1.83
N SER A 5 15.49 -0.74 -3.06
CA SER A 5 16.86 -0.61 -3.58
C SER A 5 17.16 0.87 -3.82
N ASP A 6 18.30 1.33 -3.34
CA ASP A 6 18.68 2.74 -3.21
C ASP A 6 19.18 3.39 -4.52
N ASP A 7 19.35 2.58 -5.56
CA ASP A 7 19.96 2.97 -6.82
C ASP A 7 19.19 4.07 -7.59
N ARG A 8 17.94 4.38 -7.22
CA ARG A 8 17.07 5.28 -8.00
C ARG A 8 16.96 6.70 -7.47
N GLN A 9 17.20 6.94 -6.19
CA GLN A 9 16.94 8.25 -5.55
C GLN A 9 18.13 8.83 -4.79
N THR A 10 19.13 8.02 -4.45
CA THR A 10 20.41 8.49 -3.90
C THR A 10 21.59 7.76 -4.55
N LEU A 11 22.82 8.10 -4.16
CA LEU A 11 24.04 7.38 -4.55
C LEU A 11 24.49 6.34 -3.51
N VAL A 12 23.70 6.13 -2.46
CA VAL A 12 23.97 5.04 -1.53
C VAL A 12 23.53 3.75 -2.20
N GLU A 13 24.39 2.73 -2.12
CA GLU A 13 24.16 1.41 -2.70
C GLU A 13 23.69 0.44 -1.60
N GLY A 14 22.69 -0.38 -1.91
CA GLY A 14 22.14 -1.39 -0.99
C GLY A 14 20.81 -0.98 -0.35
N PRO A 15 20.20 -1.85 0.48
CA PRO A 15 18.88 -1.57 1.06
C PRO A 15 18.98 -0.60 2.25
N TRP A 16 18.06 0.36 2.32
CA TRP A 16 17.95 1.34 3.43
C TRP A 16 17.84 0.69 4.80
N SER A 17 17.27 -0.51 4.89
CA SER A 17 17.16 -1.28 6.13
C SER A 17 18.52 -1.65 6.74
N LEU A 18 19.59 -1.63 5.95
CA LEU A 18 20.96 -1.90 6.39
C LEU A 18 21.79 -0.62 6.54
N TRP A 19 21.24 0.53 6.14
CA TRP A 19 21.94 1.80 6.24
C TRP A 19 21.65 2.46 7.59
N THR A 20 22.69 2.63 8.40
CA THR A 20 22.64 3.41 9.64
C THR A 20 23.66 4.54 9.52
N PRO A 21 23.26 5.82 9.59
CA PRO A 21 24.22 6.91 9.56
C PRO A 21 25.11 6.81 10.80
N GLN A 22 26.43 6.83 10.60
CA GLN A 22 27.36 6.99 11.70
C GLN A 22 27.14 8.35 12.36
N PRO A 23 27.34 8.49 13.69
CA PRO A 23 27.25 9.79 14.35
C PRO A 23 28.09 10.86 13.64
N GLY A 24 27.45 11.97 13.24
CA GLY A 24 28.10 13.07 12.51
C GLY A 24 28.22 12.89 10.99
N ALA A 25 27.76 11.75 10.44
CA ALA A 25 27.66 11.58 8.99
C ALA A 25 26.62 12.55 8.40
N ARG A 26 26.94 13.11 7.22
CA ARG A 26 25.96 13.89 6.46
C ARG A 26 24.94 12.93 5.86
N MET A 27 23.66 13.30 5.94
CA MET A 27 22.60 12.53 5.28
C MET A 27 22.81 12.50 3.76
N PRO A 28 22.46 11.39 3.09
CA PRO A 28 22.54 11.29 1.64
C PRO A 28 21.74 12.40 0.96
N LYS A 29 22.23 12.86 -0.20
CA LYS A 29 21.51 13.83 -1.02
C LYS A 29 20.61 13.11 -2.02
N TYR A 30 19.45 13.70 -2.31
CA TYR A 30 18.64 13.27 -3.43
C TYR A 30 19.38 13.55 -4.74
N ILE A 31 19.27 12.64 -5.69
CA ILE A 31 19.71 12.84 -7.08
C ILE A 31 18.51 12.94 -8.01
N VAL A 32 18.64 13.72 -9.07
CA VAL A 32 17.75 13.67 -10.23
C VAL A 32 18.49 12.90 -11.32
N ARG A 33 18.00 11.71 -11.69
CA ARG A 33 18.57 10.93 -12.80
C ARG A 33 17.99 11.40 -14.12
N ASP A 34 18.83 11.46 -15.16
CA ASP A 34 18.38 11.70 -16.52
C ASP A 34 17.68 10.46 -17.07
N VAL A 35 16.58 10.68 -17.79
CA VAL A 35 15.80 9.64 -18.47
C VAL A 35 15.81 9.94 -19.97
N GLU A 36 16.25 8.99 -20.78
CA GLU A 36 16.14 9.05 -22.24
C GLU A 36 15.21 7.93 -22.70
N GLY A 37 14.08 8.30 -23.33
CA GLY A 37 13.02 7.34 -23.65
C GLY A 37 12.33 6.78 -22.40
N SER A 38 12.40 5.45 -22.20
CA SER A 38 11.82 4.74 -21.04
C SER A 38 12.88 4.15 -20.10
N GLU A 39 14.14 4.54 -20.26
CA GLU A 39 15.27 4.00 -19.51
C GLU A 39 16.02 5.11 -18.76
N PHE A 40 16.46 4.80 -17.53
CA PHE A 40 17.35 5.67 -16.78
C PHE A 40 18.73 5.63 -17.42
N THR A 41 19.30 6.80 -17.68
CA THR A 41 20.70 6.89 -18.08
C THR A 41 21.61 6.78 -16.84
N GLU A 42 22.90 6.60 -17.05
CA GLU A 42 23.89 6.65 -15.97
C GLU A 42 24.14 8.08 -15.45
N LYS A 43 23.57 9.10 -16.10
CA LYS A 43 23.75 10.51 -15.73
C LYS A 43 22.80 10.91 -14.61
N TYR A 44 23.28 11.75 -13.70
CA TYR A 44 22.48 12.31 -12.62
C TYR A 44 22.97 13.71 -12.21
N VAL A 45 22.06 14.49 -11.63
CA VAL A 45 22.32 15.79 -11.02
C VAL A 45 22.03 15.68 -9.51
N PRO A 46 23.04 15.82 -8.63
CA PRO A 46 22.80 15.91 -7.20
C PRO A 46 21.99 17.15 -6.86
N THR A 47 20.95 17.00 -6.06
CA THR A 47 20.22 18.14 -5.49
C THR A 47 20.93 18.65 -4.24
N ASN A 48 20.54 19.83 -3.77
CA ASN A 48 20.94 20.32 -2.44
C ASN A 48 20.04 19.79 -1.31
N LEU A 49 19.09 18.91 -1.62
CA LEU A 49 18.16 18.34 -0.66
C LEU A 49 18.75 17.07 -0.06
N SER A 50 18.70 16.96 1.25
CA SER A 50 19.15 15.77 1.98
C SER A 50 17.97 14.90 2.37
N VAL A 51 18.17 13.59 2.42
CA VAL A 51 17.26 12.67 3.10
C VAL A 51 17.16 13.11 4.55
N THR A 52 15.95 13.18 5.07
CA THR A 52 15.69 13.64 6.44
C THR A 52 15.11 12.51 7.27
N GLU A 53 15.32 12.58 8.58
CA GLU A 53 14.67 11.69 9.52
C GLU A 53 13.16 11.95 9.50
N LEU A 54 12.35 10.89 9.51
CA LEU A 54 10.89 11.02 9.44
C LEU A 54 10.32 11.87 10.58
N HIS A 55 10.78 11.67 11.81
CA HIS A 55 10.29 12.43 12.97
C HIS A 55 10.54 13.93 12.78
N HIS A 56 11.75 14.30 12.33
CA HIS A 56 12.11 15.69 12.06
C HIS A 56 11.24 16.28 10.95
N CYS A 57 11.01 15.53 9.87
CA CYS A 57 10.15 15.95 8.76
C CYS A 57 8.70 16.21 9.22
N ILE A 58 8.13 15.32 10.02
CA ILE A 58 6.77 15.46 10.55
C ILE A 58 6.68 16.71 11.43
N TRP A 59 7.65 16.91 12.33
CA TRP A 59 7.70 18.07 13.20
C TRP A 59 7.79 19.37 12.40
N GLU A 60 8.68 19.44 11.41
CA GLU A 60 8.85 20.60 10.55
C GLU A 60 7.57 20.93 9.78
N LEU A 61 6.96 19.92 9.14
CA LEU A 61 5.70 20.11 8.39
C LEU A 61 4.57 20.64 9.27
N LEU A 62 4.41 20.10 10.48
CA LEU A 62 3.38 20.55 11.41
C LEU A 62 3.66 21.93 12.00
N SER A 63 4.93 22.32 12.11
CA SER A 63 5.32 23.67 12.53
C SER A 63 4.89 24.74 11.51
N TYR A 64 4.94 24.40 10.21
CA TYR A 64 4.48 25.28 9.13
C TYR A 64 2.98 25.22 8.91
N ASN A 65 2.38 24.03 9.00
CA ASN A 65 0.96 23.81 8.81
C ASN A 65 0.43 22.74 9.78
N SER A 66 -0.03 23.18 10.94
CA SER A 66 -0.62 22.30 11.96
C SER A 66 -1.93 21.62 11.54
N GLY A 67 -2.54 22.02 10.42
CA GLY A 67 -3.75 21.41 9.86
C GLY A 67 -3.50 20.33 8.81
N VAL A 68 -2.25 20.05 8.44
CA VAL A 68 -1.96 19.04 7.40
C VAL A 68 -2.28 17.63 7.90
N ALA A 69 -2.87 16.80 7.04
CA ALA A 69 -3.00 15.37 7.25
C ALA A 69 -1.92 14.62 6.46
N LEU A 70 -1.21 13.74 7.15
CA LEU A 70 -0.09 12.95 6.66
C LEU A 70 -0.53 11.50 6.51
N PHE A 71 -0.39 10.96 5.31
CA PHE A 71 -0.57 9.54 5.02
C PHE A 71 0.81 8.90 4.99
N LEU A 72 1.12 8.12 6.02
CA LEU A 72 2.39 7.44 6.17
C LEU A 72 2.26 6.02 5.60
N ASP A 73 2.81 5.85 4.40
CA ASP A 73 2.74 4.62 3.62
C ASP A 73 3.75 3.59 4.12
N GLY A 74 3.34 2.69 5.01
CA GLY A 74 4.19 1.69 5.64
C GLY A 74 4.12 0.33 4.92
N ARG A 75 5.19 -0.04 4.21
CA ARG A 75 5.32 -1.38 3.60
C ARG A 75 5.97 -2.36 4.55
N ILE A 76 5.64 -3.64 4.43
CA ILE A 76 6.24 -4.73 5.21
C ILE A 76 6.07 -4.44 6.71
N GLU A 77 7.16 -4.29 7.46
CA GLU A 77 7.22 -4.00 8.89
C GLU A 77 7.16 -2.50 9.22
N ASP A 78 7.30 -1.61 8.21
CA ASP A 78 7.34 -0.17 8.45
C ASP A 78 6.01 0.35 9.01
N GLY A 79 4.89 -0.24 8.60
CA GLY A 79 3.59 0.06 9.20
C GLY A 79 3.57 -0.14 10.72
N ALA A 80 4.23 -1.21 11.20
CA ALA A 80 4.32 -1.49 12.62
C ALA A 80 5.27 -0.52 13.34
N LYS A 81 6.43 -0.22 12.74
CA LYS A 81 7.40 0.78 13.26
C LYS A 81 6.78 2.17 13.34
N LEU A 82 6.04 2.59 12.31
CA LEU A 82 5.34 3.86 12.25
C LEU A 82 4.26 3.95 13.34
N ALA A 83 3.47 2.90 13.54
CA ALA A 83 2.48 2.88 14.60
C ALA A 83 3.13 3.02 15.98
N ALA A 84 4.22 2.28 16.25
CA ALA A 84 4.96 2.41 17.50
C ALA A 84 5.56 3.80 17.69
N LEU A 85 6.24 4.35 16.67
CA LEU A 85 6.82 5.69 16.68
C LEU A 85 5.75 6.75 16.99
N LEU A 86 4.67 6.78 16.21
CA LEU A 86 3.61 7.80 16.39
C LEU A 86 2.97 7.68 17.77
N SER A 87 2.77 6.46 18.29
CA SER A 87 2.15 6.23 19.59
C SER A 87 2.89 6.91 20.75
N ASN A 88 4.20 7.09 20.61
CA ASN A 88 5.07 7.77 21.59
C ASN A 88 5.12 9.30 21.39
N HIS A 89 4.44 9.84 20.38
CA HIS A 89 4.44 11.26 20.04
C HIS A 89 3.02 11.82 19.89
N PRO A 90 2.35 12.17 21.02
CA PRO A 90 0.96 12.62 21.02
C PRO A 90 0.65 13.84 20.14
N ALA A 91 1.66 14.69 19.87
CA ALA A 91 1.54 15.84 18.98
C ALA A 91 1.11 15.46 17.56
N TYR A 92 1.25 14.19 17.15
CA TYR A 92 0.97 13.73 15.78
C TYR A 92 -0.37 13.00 15.65
N PHE A 93 -1.08 12.70 16.75
CA PHE A 93 -2.24 11.79 16.77
C PHE A 93 -3.43 12.23 15.90
N ASN A 94 -3.55 13.52 15.61
CA ASN A 94 -4.64 14.07 14.80
C ASN A 94 -4.23 14.39 13.37
N ASN A 95 -2.94 14.28 13.06
CA ASN A 95 -2.38 14.70 11.79
C ASN A 95 -1.75 13.55 11.01
N ALA A 96 -1.60 12.37 11.58
CA ALA A 96 -0.96 11.23 10.93
C ALA A 96 -1.87 10.00 10.89
N LEU A 97 -1.94 9.38 9.71
CA LEU A 97 -2.59 8.11 9.44
C LEU A 97 -1.51 7.13 8.97
N VAL A 98 -1.51 5.90 9.48
CA VAL A 98 -0.58 4.85 9.04
C VAL A 98 -1.30 3.91 8.09
N GLN A 99 -0.83 3.85 6.84
CA GLN A 99 -1.31 2.86 5.88
C GLN A 99 -0.49 1.58 6.02
N ILE A 100 -1.18 0.44 6.05
CA ILE A 100 -0.56 -0.88 6.24
C ILE A 100 -1.10 -1.88 5.23
N TYR A 101 -0.28 -2.86 4.86
CA TYR A 101 -0.60 -3.83 3.79
C TYR A 101 -0.30 -5.26 4.26
N PRO A 102 -1.09 -6.25 3.83
CA PRO A 102 -0.94 -7.65 4.24
C PRO A 102 0.24 -8.38 3.55
N TYR A 103 1.42 -7.75 3.49
CA TYR A 103 2.61 -8.36 2.91
C TYR A 103 3.30 -9.35 3.85
N VAL A 104 3.27 -9.07 5.16
CA VAL A 104 4.02 -9.84 6.17
C VAL A 104 3.21 -10.28 7.39
N PHE A 105 1.94 -9.90 7.45
CA PHE A 105 1.00 -10.32 8.49
C PHE A 105 -0.31 -10.77 7.85
N ARG A 106 -0.99 -11.73 8.49
CA ARG A 106 -2.16 -12.42 7.95
C ARG A 106 -3.48 -11.98 8.56
N ASP A 107 -3.43 -11.26 9.66
CA ASP A 107 -4.59 -10.73 10.37
C ASP A 107 -4.18 -9.57 11.28
N GLY A 108 -5.18 -8.92 11.89
CA GLY A 108 -4.96 -7.83 12.83
C GLY A 108 -4.15 -8.25 14.06
N GLY A 109 -4.32 -9.47 14.56
CA GLY A 109 -3.58 -9.97 15.71
C GLY A 109 -2.08 -10.08 15.45
N GLU A 110 -1.70 -10.62 14.29
CA GLU A 110 -0.32 -10.67 13.83
C GLU A 110 0.27 -9.27 13.65
N PHE A 111 -0.48 -8.32 13.07
CA PHE A 111 -0.04 -6.92 12.98
C PHE A 111 0.18 -6.30 14.37
N ALA A 112 -0.77 -6.45 15.29
CA ALA A 112 -0.65 -5.91 16.65
C ALA A 112 0.54 -6.49 17.42
N LYS A 113 0.84 -7.77 17.21
CA LYS A 113 2.04 -8.41 17.76
C LYS A 113 3.30 -7.77 17.18
N MET A 114 3.35 -7.56 15.87
CA MET A 114 4.48 -6.90 15.20
C MET A 114 4.69 -5.47 15.72
N VAL A 115 3.63 -4.70 15.93
CA VAL A 115 3.73 -3.35 16.55
C VAL A 115 4.36 -3.45 17.94
N SER A 116 4.03 -4.48 18.72
CA SER A 116 4.55 -4.67 20.08
C SER A 116 6.04 -4.96 20.13
N GLU A 117 6.65 -5.42 19.03
CA GLU A 117 8.10 -5.65 18.93
C GLU A 117 8.90 -4.34 18.83
N PHE A 118 8.23 -3.20 18.57
CA PHE A 118 8.85 -1.89 18.38
C PHE A 118 8.59 -0.90 19.53
N ASP A 119 8.32 -1.40 20.74
CA ASP A 119 8.12 -0.62 21.97
C ASP A 119 7.06 0.52 21.84
N PRO A 120 5.81 0.18 21.50
CA PRO A 120 4.74 1.16 21.35
C PRO A 120 4.25 1.62 22.72
N ALA A 121 3.70 2.84 22.79
CA ALA A 121 2.93 3.27 23.95
C ALA A 121 1.74 2.31 24.18
N ALA A 122 1.43 2.01 25.44
CA ALA A 122 0.36 1.05 25.79
C ALA A 122 -1.02 1.41 25.19
N SER A 123 -1.25 2.69 24.89
CA SER A 123 -2.49 3.19 24.30
C SER A 123 -2.51 3.19 22.77
N TRP A 124 -1.47 2.69 22.08
CA TRP A 124 -1.29 2.87 20.62
C TRP A 124 -2.53 2.47 19.82
N LYS A 125 -3.19 1.36 20.20
CA LYS A 125 -4.40 0.87 19.52
C LYS A 125 -5.51 1.91 19.49
N ARG A 126 -5.60 2.77 20.51
CA ARG A 126 -6.63 3.82 20.64
C ARG A 126 -6.18 5.17 20.09
N THR A 127 -4.88 5.43 20.02
CA THR A 127 -4.35 6.76 19.67
C THR A 127 -3.91 6.85 18.22
N VAL A 128 -3.31 5.81 17.66
CA VAL A 128 -2.79 5.81 16.29
C VAL A 128 -3.90 5.42 15.32
N ALA A 129 -4.18 6.29 14.35
CA ALA A 129 -5.17 5.97 13.33
C ALA A 129 -4.54 5.11 12.22
N ILE A 130 -5.14 3.96 11.97
CA ILE A 130 -4.67 2.97 10.99
C ILE A 130 -5.60 2.95 9.79
N VAL A 131 -5.03 2.81 8.60
CA VAL A 131 -5.73 2.54 7.34
C VAL A 131 -5.23 1.21 6.80
N PRO A 132 -5.94 0.09 7.05
CA PRO A 132 -5.63 -1.18 6.41
C PRO A 132 -5.89 -1.08 4.91
N VAL A 133 -4.88 -1.32 4.09
CA VAL A 133 -4.94 -1.27 2.64
C VAL A 133 -4.86 -2.68 2.08
N LEU A 134 -5.96 -3.17 1.49
CA LEU A 134 -6.02 -4.51 0.90
C LEU A 134 -5.64 -4.43 -0.58
N SER A 135 -4.37 -4.68 -0.87
CA SER A 135 -3.86 -4.67 -2.24
C SER A 135 -4.25 -5.94 -3.01
N PRO A 136 -4.68 -5.85 -4.29
CA PRO A 136 -5.22 -7.00 -5.03
C PRO A 136 -4.21 -8.14 -5.20
N ASP A 137 -2.93 -7.82 -5.35
CA ASP A 137 -1.83 -8.78 -5.48
C ASP A 137 -1.57 -9.59 -4.19
N THR A 138 -2.12 -9.17 -3.06
CA THR A 138 -2.00 -9.87 -1.78
C THR A 138 -3.10 -10.90 -1.53
N LEU A 139 -4.23 -10.82 -2.27
CA LEU A 139 -5.37 -11.71 -2.09
C LEU A 139 -5.00 -13.20 -2.26
N PRO A 140 -4.21 -13.62 -3.26
CA PRO A 140 -3.81 -15.02 -3.38
C PRO A 140 -3.01 -15.52 -2.18
N THR A 141 -2.13 -14.67 -1.64
CA THR A 141 -1.33 -15.00 -0.46
C THR A 141 -2.20 -15.16 0.78
N LEU A 142 -3.17 -14.25 0.99
CA LEU A 142 -4.14 -14.36 2.09
C LEU A 142 -5.02 -15.62 1.95
N ALA A 143 -5.48 -15.92 0.74
CA ALA A 143 -6.29 -17.10 0.44
C ALA A 143 -5.50 -18.41 0.41
N ARG A 144 -4.15 -18.35 0.46
CA ARG A 144 -3.24 -19.50 0.36
C ARG A 144 -3.43 -20.29 -0.95
N VAL A 145 -3.67 -19.57 -2.04
CA VAL A 145 -3.82 -20.11 -3.40
C VAL A 145 -2.68 -19.63 -4.30
N GLY A 146 -2.56 -20.22 -5.49
CA GLY A 146 -1.56 -19.81 -6.47
C GLY A 146 -1.75 -18.36 -6.94
N ARG A 147 -0.64 -17.69 -7.30
CA ARG A 147 -0.63 -16.30 -7.84
C ARG A 147 -1.34 -16.10 -9.18
N GLN A 148 -1.97 -17.12 -9.73
CA GLN A 148 -2.80 -17.05 -10.94
C GLN A 148 -4.16 -17.71 -10.69
N SER A 149 -4.53 -17.90 -9.42
CA SER A 149 -5.78 -18.54 -9.04
C SER A 149 -6.97 -17.72 -9.55
N LEU A 150 -7.93 -18.45 -10.12
CA LEU A 150 -9.22 -17.92 -10.55
C LEU A 150 -10.35 -18.26 -9.56
N GLU A 151 -9.99 -18.63 -8.32
CA GLU A 151 -10.95 -19.03 -7.28
C GLU A 151 -11.57 -17.82 -6.57
N TYR A 152 -12.56 -17.20 -7.20
CA TYR A 152 -13.27 -16.02 -6.67
C TYR A 152 -13.65 -16.17 -5.20
N SER A 153 -14.36 -17.25 -4.84
CA SER A 153 -14.91 -17.43 -3.48
C SER A 153 -13.80 -17.52 -2.42
N ALA A 154 -12.67 -18.15 -2.73
CA ALA A 154 -11.54 -18.26 -1.82
C ALA A 154 -10.88 -16.89 -1.58
N LEU A 155 -10.66 -16.14 -2.67
CA LEU A 155 -10.08 -14.80 -2.63
C LEU A 155 -10.98 -13.81 -1.89
N TYR A 156 -12.28 -13.82 -2.20
CA TYR A 156 -13.27 -12.97 -1.54
C TYR A 156 -13.38 -13.28 -0.05
N LYS A 157 -13.45 -14.56 0.33
CA LYS A 157 -13.48 -14.97 1.73
C LYS A 157 -12.21 -14.51 2.46
N ALA A 158 -11.03 -14.69 1.86
CA ALA A 158 -9.78 -14.29 2.50
C ALA A 158 -9.67 -12.78 2.71
N GLY A 159 -10.07 -11.97 1.71
CA GLY A 159 -10.10 -10.52 1.86
C GLY A 159 -11.09 -10.06 2.94
N LYS A 160 -12.28 -10.67 2.97
CA LYS A 160 -13.30 -10.41 4.00
C LYS A 160 -12.80 -10.77 5.41
N ASP A 161 -12.23 -11.96 5.57
CA ASP A 161 -11.69 -12.43 6.86
C ASP A 161 -10.56 -11.50 7.34
N TRP A 162 -9.68 -11.09 6.44
CA TRP A 162 -8.59 -10.15 6.76
C TRP A 162 -9.14 -8.80 7.25
N ILE A 163 -10.04 -8.16 6.50
CA ILE A 163 -10.66 -6.89 6.88
C ILE A 163 -11.35 -7.00 8.25
N SER A 164 -12.14 -8.05 8.45
CA SER A 164 -12.85 -8.29 9.71
C SER A 164 -11.87 -8.42 10.87
N SER A 165 -10.78 -9.18 10.69
CA SER A 165 -9.75 -9.34 11.72
C SER A 165 -9.04 -8.03 12.11
N MET A 166 -8.91 -7.09 11.18
CA MET A 166 -8.31 -5.77 11.47
C MET A 166 -9.25 -4.93 12.35
N ILE A 167 -10.55 -5.06 12.13
CA ILE A 167 -11.59 -4.33 12.88
C ILE A 167 -11.80 -4.95 14.26
N ASP A 168 -11.79 -6.28 14.37
CA ASP A 168 -12.15 -7.02 15.58
C ASP A 168 -11.15 -6.85 16.75
N ILE A 169 -9.93 -6.39 16.49
CA ILE A 169 -8.87 -6.31 17.51
C ILE A 169 -8.76 -4.95 18.23
N ASP A 170 -9.83 -4.14 18.18
CA ASP A 170 -10.01 -2.85 18.86
C ASP A 170 -8.89 -1.84 18.56
N MET A 171 -8.46 -1.79 17.30
CA MET A 171 -7.59 -0.73 16.80
C MET A 171 -8.43 0.45 16.29
N ARG A 172 -7.88 1.66 16.38
CA ARG A 172 -8.45 2.87 15.80
C ARG A 172 -8.29 2.81 14.27
N ILE A 173 -9.22 2.15 13.61
CA ILE A 173 -9.32 2.13 12.15
C ILE A 173 -9.97 3.44 11.68
N PHE A 174 -9.23 4.22 10.90
CA PHE A 174 -9.75 5.45 10.30
C PHE A 174 -10.63 5.15 9.06
N GLY A 175 -10.19 4.20 8.26
CA GLY A 175 -10.87 3.78 7.04
C GLY A 175 -10.18 2.57 6.43
N LEU A 176 -10.76 2.03 5.36
CA LEU A 176 -10.25 0.88 4.62
C LEU A 176 -9.76 1.33 3.24
N GLY A 177 -8.54 0.95 2.90
CA GLY A 177 -7.91 1.26 1.62
C GLY A 177 -8.11 0.15 0.59
N PHE A 178 -8.55 0.53 -0.61
CA PHE A 178 -8.74 -0.38 -1.74
C PHE A 178 -8.11 0.22 -3.00
N PRO A 179 -6.85 -0.12 -3.31
CA PRO A 179 -6.24 0.26 -4.57
C PRO A 179 -6.92 -0.51 -5.71
N LEU A 180 -7.64 0.22 -6.56
CA LEU A 180 -8.52 -0.33 -7.60
C LEU A 180 -8.21 0.30 -8.95
N SER A 181 -8.27 -0.50 -10.01
CA SER A 181 -8.19 0.01 -11.37
C SER A 181 -9.53 0.04 -12.08
N GLY A 182 -10.51 -0.79 -11.67
CA GLY A 182 -11.82 -0.91 -12.32
C GLY A 182 -11.90 -1.95 -13.44
N ILE A 183 -10.79 -2.57 -13.84
CA ILE A 183 -10.78 -3.64 -14.87
C ILE A 183 -11.60 -4.87 -14.45
N GLY A 184 -11.83 -5.06 -13.15
CA GLY A 184 -12.64 -6.16 -12.62
C GLY A 184 -14.09 -6.15 -13.09
N LEU A 185 -14.59 -5.01 -13.60
CA LEU A 185 -15.92 -4.93 -14.22
C LEU A 185 -16.04 -5.77 -15.50
N GLY A 186 -14.91 -6.09 -16.15
CA GLY A 186 -14.86 -6.97 -17.32
C GLY A 186 -14.95 -8.46 -17.01
N VAL A 187 -15.03 -8.85 -15.73
CA VAL A 187 -15.13 -10.26 -15.30
C VAL A 187 -16.61 -10.65 -15.16
N ASP A 188 -17.04 -11.64 -15.93
CA ASP A 188 -18.30 -12.33 -15.71
C ASP A 188 -18.09 -13.55 -14.82
N LEU A 189 -18.55 -13.47 -13.57
CA LEU A 189 -18.41 -14.55 -12.60
C LEU A 189 -19.26 -15.79 -12.94
N SER A 190 -20.30 -15.65 -13.77
CA SER A 190 -21.18 -16.75 -14.15
C SER A 190 -20.60 -17.63 -15.25
N SER A 191 -20.00 -17.01 -16.27
CA SER A 191 -19.35 -17.70 -17.39
C SER A 191 -17.86 -17.96 -17.16
N GLY A 192 -17.21 -17.18 -16.28
CA GLY A 192 -15.75 -17.17 -16.12
C GLY A 192 -15.01 -16.47 -17.27
N GLU A 193 -15.75 -15.81 -18.16
CA GLU A 193 -15.19 -14.98 -19.22
C GLU A 193 -14.66 -13.65 -18.66
N THR A 194 -13.68 -13.10 -19.35
CA THR A 194 -13.03 -11.84 -18.96
C THR A 194 -12.80 -11.03 -20.20
N HIS A 195 -13.33 -9.81 -20.22
CA HIS A 195 -13.22 -8.90 -21.35
C HIS A 195 -12.44 -7.66 -20.97
N ASP A 196 -11.59 -7.19 -21.87
CA ASP A 196 -10.96 -5.88 -21.71
C ASP A 196 -11.96 -4.73 -21.97
N LEU A 197 -11.50 -3.49 -21.83
CA LEU A 197 -12.35 -2.30 -22.02
C LEU A 197 -12.89 -2.14 -23.44
N ASN A 198 -12.30 -2.82 -24.42
CA ASN A 198 -12.77 -2.82 -25.81
C ASN A 198 -13.72 -4.00 -26.08
N GLY A 199 -14.04 -4.81 -25.08
CA GLY A 199 -14.86 -6.02 -25.20
C GLY A 199 -14.10 -7.24 -25.72
N SER A 200 -12.78 -7.17 -25.88
CA SER A 200 -11.97 -8.30 -26.38
C SER A 200 -11.76 -9.33 -25.28
N LEU A 201 -11.84 -10.62 -25.63
CA LEU A 201 -11.63 -11.71 -24.68
C LEU A 201 -10.17 -11.72 -24.19
N VAL A 202 -9.99 -11.71 -22.87
CA VAL A 202 -8.72 -11.88 -22.20
C VAL A 202 -8.48 -13.36 -21.93
N THR A 203 -7.48 -13.93 -22.58
CA THR A 203 -7.17 -15.38 -22.50
C THR A 203 -5.94 -15.68 -21.65
N GLU A 204 -5.00 -14.73 -21.53
CA GLU A 204 -3.76 -14.88 -20.77
C GLU A 204 -4.05 -15.09 -19.27
N PRO A 205 -3.71 -16.25 -18.68
CA PRO A 205 -4.06 -16.58 -17.29
C PRO A 205 -3.59 -15.54 -16.26
N LYS A 206 -2.40 -14.97 -16.45
CA LYS A 206 -1.88 -13.94 -15.54
C LYS A 206 -2.75 -12.69 -15.55
N ILE A 207 -3.19 -12.25 -16.74
CA ILE A 207 -4.02 -11.07 -16.90
C ILE A 207 -5.43 -11.35 -16.37
N LYS A 208 -6.00 -12.53 -16.68
CA LYS A 208 -7.29 -12.96 -16.11
C LYS A 208 -7.30 -12.92 -14.58
N ALA A 209 -6.23 -13.39 -13.94
CA ALA A 209 -6.11 -13.35 -12.49
C ALA A 209 -6.13 -11.92 -11.95
N MET A 210 -5.41 -10.98 -12.58
CA MET A 210 -5.43 -9.56 -12.18
C MET A 210 -6.82 -8.94 -12.28
N PHE A 211 -7.56 -9.24 -13.36
CA PHE A 211 -8.96 -8.82 -13.52
C PHE A 211 -9.84 -9.39 -12.40
N LEU A 212 -9.68 -10.67 -12.08
CA LEU A 212 -10.43 -11.30 -11.00
C LEU A 212 -10.11 -10.69 -9.63
N TRP A 213 -8.85 -10.36 -9.34
CA TRP A 213 -8.48 -9.74 -8.07
C TRP A 213 -9.10 -8.35 -7.91
N ASP A 214 -9.08 -7.55 -8.98
CA ASP A 214 -9.76 -6.24 -9.03
C ASP A 214 -11.27 -6.42 -8.84
N ARG A 215 -11.88 -7.45 -9.46
CA ARG A 215 -13.30 -7.79 -9.26
C ARG A 215 -13.62 -8.13 -7.80
N VAL A 216 -12.78 -8.95 -7.17
CA VAL A 216 -12.92 -9.31 -5.74
C VAL A 216 -12.86 -8.07 -4.86
N LEU A 217 -11.95 -7.14 -5.12
CA LEU A 217 -11.87 -5.90 -4.35
C LEU A 217 -13.09 -4.99 -4.54
N LEU A 218 -13.63 -4.88 -5.76
CA LEU A 218 -14.87 -4.13 -6.02
C LEU A 218 -16.05 -4.68 -5.19
N ASP A 219 -16.18 -6.00 -5.13
CA ASP A 219 -17.23 -6.66 -4.34
C ASP A 219 -16.97 -6.53 -2.82
N LEU A 220 -15.70 -6.53 -2.39
CA LEU A 220 -15.32 -6.28 -0.99
C LEU A 220 -15.59 -4.84 -0.55
N VAL A 221 -15.42 -3.85 -1.44
CA VAL A 221 -15.81 -2.45 -1.16
C VAL A 221 -17.29 -2.35 -0.87
N ALA A 222 -18.13 -2.96 -1.71
CA ALA A 222 -19.58 -2.97 -1.52
C ALA A 222 -19.95 -3.61 -0.17
N TRP A 223 -19.40 -4.80 0.11
CA TRP A 223 -19.61 -5.51 1.38
C TRP A 223 -19.14 -4.71 2.60
N ALA A 224 -17.95 -4.09 2.53
CA ALA A 224 -17.40 -3.32 3.62
C ALA A 224 -18.25 -2.07 3.91
N LYS A 225 -18.77 -1.41 2.86
CA LYS A 225 -19.65 -0.25 3.02
C LYS A 225 -21.01 -0.62 3.61
N GLU A 226 -21.54 -1.78 3.25
CA GLU A 226 -22.78 -2.31 3.81
C GLU A 226 -22.61 -2.71 5.29
N THR A 227 -21.52 -3.41 5.63
CA THR A 227 -21.28 -3.96 6.97
C THR A 227 -20.72 -2.93 7.95
N HIS A 228 -19.92 -1.98 7.45
CA HIS A 228 -19.26 -0.94 8.25
C HIS A 228 -19.51 0.45 7.67
N PRO A 229 -20.77 0.95 7.66
CA PRO A 229 -21.15 2.15 6.93
C PRO A 229 -20.47 3.44 7.39
N LEU A 230 -19.96 3.45 8.62
CA LEU A 230 -19.27 4.60 9.23
C LEU A 230 -17.76 4.65 8.92
N LEU A 231 -17.16 3.54 8.46
CA LEU A 231 -15.75 3.55 8.05
C LEU A 231 -15.61 4.24 6.70
N ALA A 232 -14.60 5.09 6.58
CA ALA A 232 -14.24 5.70 5.31
C ALA A 232 -13.74 4.61 4.36
N ILE A 233 -14.13 4.69 3.09
CA ILE A 233 -13.56 3.88 2.01
C ILE A 233 -12.59 4.79 1.26
N ILE A 234 -11.32 4.42 1.28
CA ILE A 234 -10.25 5.17 0.61
C ILE A 234 -9.87 4.38 -0.64
N MET A 235 -10.34 4.85 -1.79
CA MET A 235 -10.03 4.25 -3.08
C MET A 235 -8.91 5.04 -3.74
N THR A 236 -7.74 4.42 -3.89
CA THR A 236 -6.68 4.95 -4.73
C THR A 236 -6.79 4.29 -6.11
N SER A 237 -6.71 5.10 -7.17
CA SER A 237 -6.64 4.54 -8.51
C SER A 237 -5.26 3.90 -8.69
N ILE A 238 -5.24 2.65 -9.15
CA ILE A 238 -4.00 1.98 -9.58
C ILE A 238 -3.99 1.73 -11.07
N THR A 239 -2.79 1.82 -11.61
CA THR A 239 -2.50 1.52 -13.01
C THR A 239 -2.01 0.09 -13.13
N TYR A 240 -2.76 -0.77 -13.81
CA TYR A 240 -2.18 -2.03 -14.28
C TYR A 240 -1.53 -1.81 -15.64
N SER A 241 -0.23 -2.06 -15.71
CA SER A 241 0.46 -2.24 -16.98
C SER A 241 0.60 -3.74 -17.25
N TYR A 242 0.12 -4.21 -18.40
CA TYR A 242 0.33 -5.58 -18.86
C TYR A 242 0.67 -5.58 -20.35
N SER A 243 1.35 -6.63 -20.80
CA SER A 243 1.65 -6.82 -22.22
C SER A 243 0.94 -8.08 -22.71
N TYR A 244 0.28 -7.98 -23.85
CA TYR A 244 -0.41 -9.09 -24.52
C TYR A 244 -0.21 -8.95 -26.03
N ASP A 245 0.17 -10.04 -26.71
CA ASP A 245 0.41 -10.07 -28.16
C ASP A 245 1.38 -8.97 -28.66
N GLY A 246 2.49 -8.77 -27.94
CA GLY A 246 3.48 -7.74 -28.25
C GLY A 246 3.03 -6.29 -28.02
N LYS A 247 1.78 -6.06 -27.58
CA LYS A 247 1.24 -4.73 -27.26
C LYS A 247 1.23 -4.51 -25.76
N ARG A 248 1.62 -3.30 -25.32
CA ARG A 248 1.56 -2.87 -23.92
C ARG A 248 0.25 -2.14 -23.69
N TYR A 249 -0.49 -2.58 -22.69
CA TYR A 249 -1.73 -1.99 -22.24
C TYR A 249 -1.50 -1.38 -20.86
N THR A 250 -2.00 -0.17 -20.68
CA THR A 250 -1.96 0.55 -19.42
C THR A 250 -3.40 0.89 -19.09
N ASN A 251 -3.99 0.21 -18.12
CA ASN A 251 -5.36 0.49 -17.68
C ASN A 251 -5.33 1.31 -16.40
N THR A 252 -5.87 2.52 -16.50
CA THR A 252 -6.26 3.37 -15.37
C THR A 252 -7.69 3.79 -15.58
N PHE A 253 -8.53 3.65 -14.55
CA PHE A 253 -9.67 4.56 -14.43
C PHE A 253 -9.21 5.82 -13.72
N HIS A 254 -9.32 6.96 -14.40
CA HIS A 254 -9.53 8.22 -13.70
C HIS A 254 -10.97 8.20 -13.20
N THR A 255 -11.18 7.92 -11.92
CA THR A 255 -12.41 8.38 -11.28
C THR A 255 -12.31 9.90 -11.17
N GLY A 256 -13.11 10.61 -11.96
CA GLY A 256 -13.45 12.01 -11.70
C GLY A 256 -14.31 12.15 -10.45
#